data_AF-A0A7L8U8S5-F1
#
_entry.id   AF-A0A7L8U8S5-F1
#
_cell.length_a   1.000
_cell.length_b   1.000
_cell.length_c   1.000
_cell.angle_alpha   90.00
_cell.angle_beta   90.00
_cell.angle_gamma   90.00
#
_symmetry.space_group_name_H-M   'P 1'
#
loop_
_entity.id
_entity.type
_entity.pdbx_description
1 polymer ?
#
loop_
_entity_poly.entity_id
_entity_poly.type
_entity_poly.pdbx_seq_one_letter_code
_entity_poly.pdbx_strand_id
1 'polypeptide(L)'
;MNYSKKLEFKNGHQQFYSKDNRNYERWYNYVGFNFPEIDLKIETLNADGTYTEMTRPQSYFNEAKLTSIALSVRFSLLDSSIRPDFAGQFLALDDLLVSMDMSNRDKVLDILLDEYASKYKIYLFTHEKSFFDFCIFKIEQRKKKKEWEIMEIHSGENKTDNPILIPSGLNYYDKAIKYFQAKDYTTSSLYLRKELEKLIIDRIPDEFSKTIDNQYHNLEHYWKLFIERYEKLNLPVTEAIKTNFKQSKLMILNPEAHHNLELPVYKLELERAFELVRNLHDNYPIPIMKVLFSKGMLMQFIHPSENYTFDLELLTDFSVNNLNAASFVSIPRCKVIKWQYNNIEFYDFSKLQPIEYSLENPIVQKLNQIIDRHINHIPLQISKAIFIENLNVNNSIWSFKEIIDKVGVTL
;
A
#
# COMPACT_ATOMS: atom_id res chain seq x y z
N MET A 1 -47.24 -5.05 9.01
CA MET A 1 -47.53 -4.69 10.41
C MET A 1 -49.03 -4.59 10.56
N ASN A 2 -49.67 -5.61 11.14
CA ASN A 2 -51.03 -5.46 11.62
C ASN A 2 -50.93 -4.90 13.03
N TYR A 3 -51.40 -3.67 13.26
CA TYR A 3 -51.70 -3.20 14.61
C TYR A 3 -52.89 -4.01 15.10
N SER A 4 -52.63 -5.21 15.64
CA SER A 4 -53.65 -6.19 16.04
C SER A 4 -54.52 -5.69 17.20
N LYS A 5 -54.11 -4.63 17.88
CA LYS A 5 -54.88 -3.93 18.91
C LYS A 5 -54.96 -2.43 18.59
N LYS A 6 -56.19 -1.88 18.67
CA LYS A 6 -56.37 -0.42 18.76
C LYS A 6 -55.57 0.10 19.96
N LEU A 7 -55.11 1.35 19.89
CA LEU A 7 -54.60 2.06 21.06
C LEU A 7 -55.69 2.02 22.14
N GLU A 8 -55.43 1.26 23.21
CA GLU A 8 -56.33 1.17 24.35
C GLU A 8 -55.77 2.04 25.47
N PHE A 9 -56.58 3.00 25.91
CA PHE A 9 -56.26 3.89 27.01
C PHE A 9 -56.39 3.10 28.32
N LYS A 10 -55.27 2.68 28.92
CA LYS A 10 -55.31 2.14 30.29
C LYS A 10 -55.51 3.27 31.30
N ASN A 11 -56.39 3.03 32.28
CA ASN A 11 -56.63 3.87 33.47
C ASN A 11 -57.27 5.25 33.24
N GLY A 12 -58.00 5.44 32.13
CA GLY A 12 -58.87 6.61 31.96
C GLY A 12 -60.29 6.33 32.45
N HIS A 13 -60.75 7.02 33.50
CA HIS A 13 -62.18 7.07 33.80
C HIS A 13 -62.81 8.20 32.99
N GLN A 14 -63.77 7.86 32.12
CA GLN A 14 -64.60 8.85 31.45
C GLN A 14 -65.62 9.40 32.45
N GLN A 15 -65.58 10.72 32.68
CA GLN A 15 -66.70 11.41 33.32
C GLN A 15 -67.36 12.35 32.33
N PHE A 16 -68.67 12.16 32.20
CA PHE A 16 -69.55 13.06 31.48
C PHE A 16 -70.18 14.01 32.50
N TYR A 17 -70.08 15.31 32.27
CA TYR A 17 -70.82 16.30 33.06
C TYR A 17 -71.49 17.30 32.12
N SER A 18 -72.65 17.80 32.54
CA SER A 18 -73.45 18.72 31.76
C SER A 18 -73.44 20.09 32.43
N LYS A 19 -73.09 21.13 31.66
CA LYS A 19 -73.12 22.52 32.11
C LYS A 19 -73.66 23.38 30.97
N ASP A 20 -74.57 24.31 31.27
CA ASP A 20 -75.17 25.23 30.28
C ASP A 20 -75.77 24.51 29.06
N ASN A 21 -76.53 23.42 29.29
CA ASN A 21 -77.15 22.58 28.26
C ASN A 21 -76.17 21.93 27.25
N ARG A 22 -74.89 21.83 27.61
CA ARG A 22 -73.85 21.17 26.83
C ARG A 22 -73.19 20.06 27.64
N ASN A 23 -73.06 18.89 27.01
CA ASN A 23 -72.36 17.76 27.60
C ASN A 23 -70.86 17.91 27.34
N TYR A 24 -70.06 17.78 28.40
CA TYR A 24 -68.61 17.81 28.37
C TYR A 24 -68.07 16.45 28.80
N GLU A 25 -67.07 15.97 28.07
CA GLU A 25 -66.30 14.78 28.40
C GLU A 25 -64.95 15.20 28.98
N ARG A 26 -64.58 14.65 30.14
CA ARG A 26 -63.28 14.89 30.76
C ARG A 26 -62.62 13.56 31.14
N TRP A 27 -61.34 13.45 30.80
CA TRP A 27 -60.49 12.30 31.12
C TRP A 27 -59.53 12.68 32.25
N TYR A 28 -59.41 11.83 33.27
CA TYR A 28 -58.42 11.98 34.35
C TYR A 28 -57.43 10.80 34.32
N ASN A 29 -56.13 11.12 34.54
CA ASN A 29 -54.91 10.29 34.60
C ASN A 29 -53.98 10.31 33.38
N TYR A 30 -52.69 10.04 33.64
CA TYR A 30 -51.63 9.88 32.63
C TYR A 30 -51.98 8.70 31.70
N VAL A 31 -52.17 9.00 30.41
CA VAL A 31 -52.38 7.99 29.38
C VAL A 31 -51.07 7.25 29.16
N GLY A 32 -50.95 6.04 29.71
CA GLY A 32 -49.88 5.12 29.34
C GLY A 32 -50.16 4.56 27.95
N PHE A 33 -49.26 4.80 26.98
CA PHE A 33 -49.33 4.15 25.67
C PHE A 33 -49.08 2.64 25.82
N ASN A 34 -49.77 1.83 25.03
CA ASN A 34 -49.39 0.42 24.87
C ASN A 34 -47.97 0.35 24.28
N PHE A 35 -47.13 -0.55 24.80
CA PHE A 35 -45.84 -0.82 24.18
C PHE A 35 -46.07 -1.41 22.78
N PRO A 36 -45.46 -0.86 21.72
CA PRO A 36 -45.60 -1.41 20.39
C PRO A 36 -44.94 -2.80 20.32
N GLU A 37 -45.68 -3.79 19.84
CA GLU A 37 -45.19 -5.15 19.59
C GLU A 37 -45.02 -5.36 18.07
N ILE A 38 -43.91 -5.97 17.66
CA ILE A 38 -43.64 -6.33 16.27
C ILE A 38 -43.58 -7.86 16.20
N ASP A 39 -44.63 -8.47 15.65
CA ASP A 39 -44.73 -9.91 15.50
C ASP A 39 -44.28 -10.38 14.10
N LEU A 40 -43.53 -11.48 14.05
CA LEU A 40 -43.13 -12.14 12.81
C LEU A 40 -44.06 -13.32 12.54
N LYS A 41 -44.88 -13.22 11.49
CA LYS A 41 -45.74 -14.30 10.99
C LYS A 41 -45.11 -14.94 9.75
N ILE A 42 -45.07 -16.27 9.67
CA ILE A 42 -44.59 -17.02 8.50
C ILE A 42 -45.70 -17.94 7.99
N GLU A 43 -45.99 -17.82 6.70
CA GLU A 43 -46.99 -18.62 6.01
C GLU A 43 -46.37 -19.25 4.75
N THR A 44 -46.66 -20.53 4.51
CA THR A 44 -46.25 -21.22 3.28
C THR A 44 -47.44 -21.44 2.36
N LEU A 45 -47.28 -21.11 1.08
CA LEU A 45 -48.28 -21.38 0.06
C LEU A 45 -48.27 -22.86 -0.31
N ASN A 46 -49.39 -23.54 -0.10
CA ASN A 46 -49.59 -24.93 -0.50
C ASN A 46 -49.93 -25.01 -2.00
N ALA A 47 -49.76 -26.20 -2.59
CA ALA A 47 -50.12 -26.45 -4.00
C ALA A 47 -51.61 -26.13 -4.30
N ASP A 48 -52.47 -26.24 -3.30
CA ASP A 48 -53.91 -25.97 -3.39
C ASP A 48 -54.26 -24.47 -3.26
N GLY A 49 -53.26 -23.59 -3.21
CA GLY A 49 -53.44 -22.13 -3.07
C GLY A 49 -53.78 -21.65 -1.65
N THR A 50 -53.83 -22.55 -0.68
CA THR A 50 -54.05 -22.22 0.74
C THR A 50 -52.73 -21.89 1.45
N TYR A 51 -52.78 -21.08 2.50
CA TYR A 51 -51.62 -20.73 3.32
C TYR A 51 -51.62 -21.52 4.63
N THR A 52 -50.51 -22.19 4.95
CA THR A 52 -50.30 -22.83 6.25
C THR A 52 -49.41 -21.96 7.12
N GLU A 53 -49.88 -21.60 8.31
CA GLU A 53 -49.11 -20.83 9.29
C GLU A 53 -48.15 -21.73 10.07
N MET A 54 -46.90 -21.28 10.19
CA MET A 54 -45.87 -21.99 10.96
C MET A 54 -45.96 -21.62 12.44
N THR A 55 -46.20 -22.60 13.30
CA THR A 55 -46.37 -22.41 14.76
C THR A 55 -45.11 -21.94 15.49
N ARG A 56 -43.91 -22.16 14.91
CA ARG A 56 -42.62 -21.71 15.47
C ARG A 56 -41.78 -20.99 14.41
N PRO A 57 -42.05 -19.71 14.13
CA PRO A 57 -41.32 -18.92 13.14
C PRO A 57 -39.79 -18.91 13.35
N GLN A 58 -39.35 -18.90 14.61
CA GLN A 58 -37.95 -18.90 15.02
C GLN A 58 -37.17 -20.16 14.62
N SER A 59 -37.86 -21.27 14.38
CA SER A 59 -37.23 -22.54 13.96
C SER A 59 -37.26 -22.72 12.45
N TYR A 60 -38.01 -21.88 11.73
CA TYR A 60 -38.20 -22.01 10.29
C TYR A 60 -37.05 -21.37 9.50
N PHE A 61 -36.52 -20.24 9.97
CA PHE A 61 -35.40 -19.55 9.34
C PHE A 61 -34.07 -19.89 10.02
N ASN A 62 -33.00 -19.89 9.24
CA ASN A 62 -31.65 -19.96 9.80
C ASN A 62 -31.28 -18.66 10.54
N GLU A 63 -30.21 -18.73 11.33
CA GLU A 63 -29.74 -17.60 12.15
C GLU A 63 -29.45 -16.36 11.30
N ALA A 64 -28.73 -16.51 10.18
CA ALA A 64 -28.40 -15.39 9.30
C ALA A 64 -29.65 -14.64 8.77
N LYS A 65 -30.72 -15.38 8.44
CA LYS A 65 -31.97 -14.80 7.96
C LYS A 65 -32.74 -14.10 9.07
N LEU A 66 -32.78 -14.68 10.28
CA LEU A 66 -33.37 -14.04 11.45
C LEU A 66 -32.62 -12.75 11.82
N THR A 67 -31.28 -12.78 11.83
CA THR A 67 -30.44 -11.60 12.05
C THR A 67 -30.70 -10.53 10.99
N SER A 68 -30.82 -10.90 9.72
CA SER A 68 -31.13 -9.97 8.63
C SER A 68 -32.51 -9.30 8.81
N ILE A 69 -33.53 -10.05 9.21
CA ILE A 69 -34.87 -9.50 9.51
C ILE A 69 -34.79 -8.53 10.69
N ALA A 70 -34.13 -8.94 11.78
CA ALA A 70 -33.97 -8.11 12.97
C ALA A 70 -33.22 -6.81 12.66
N LEU A 71 -32.14 -6.86 11.87
CA LEU A 71 -31.42 -5.68 11.40
C LEU A 71 -32.28 -4.78 10.54
N SER A 72 -33.05 -5.35 9.61
CA SER A 72 -33.94 -4.57 8.74
C SER A 72 -34.98 -3.80 9.55
N VAL A 73 -35.58 -4.43 10.57
CA VAL A 73 -36.49 -3.75 11.49
C VAL A 73 -35.76 -2.64 12.25
N ARG A 74 -34.57 -2.91 12.81
CA ARG A 74 -33.80 -1.89 13.54
C ARG A 74 -33.42 -0.70 12.67
N PHE A 75 -32.95 -0.94 11.45
CA PHE A 75 -32.59 0.11 10.49
C PHE A 75 -33.82 0.91 10.03
N SER A 76 -34.98 0.27 9.87
CA SER A 76 -36.22 0.99 9.55
C SER A 76 -36.60 2.02 10.63
N LEU A 77 -36.32 1.73 11.91
CA LEU A 77 -36.55 2.67 13.00
C LEU A 77 -35.59 3.87 13.02
N LEU A 78 -34.49 3.80 12.26
CA LEU A 78 -33.53 4.89 12.08
C LEU A 78 -33.85 5.74 10.83
N ASP A 79 -34.89 5.38 10.07
CA ASP A 79 -35.33 6.16 8.93
C ASP A 79 -35.79 7.55 9.35
N SER A 80 -35.54 8.55 8.50
CA SER A 80 -35.87 9.95 8.75
C SER A 80 -37.35 10.22 9.00
N SER A 81 -38.24 9.36 8.48
CA SER A 81 -39.69 9.45 8.74
C SER A 81 -40.06 9.13 10.18
N ILE A 82 -39.28 8.28 10.85
CA ILE A 82 -39.48 7.85 12.23
C ILE A 82 -38.61 8.68 13.17
N ARG A 83 -37.36 8.94 12.77
CA ARG A 83 -36.36 9.65 13.55
C ARG A 83 -35.79 10.83 12.76
N PRO A 84 -36.36 12.04 12.89
CA PRO A 84 -35.89 13.21 12.16
C PRO A 84 -34.47 13.60 12.59
N ASP A 85 -33.75 14.26 11.68
CA ASP A 85 -32.36 14.67 11.88
C ASP A 85 -32.22 15.65 13.06
N PHE A 86 -31.28 15.35 13.97
CA PHE A 86 -30.91 16.24 15.06
C PHE A 86 -29.39 16.21 15.32
N ALA A 87 -28.86 17.27 15.90
CA ALA A 87 -27.43 17.38 16.15
C ALA A 87 -26.93 16.31 17.14
N GLY A 88 -25.85 15.62 16.79
CA GLY A 88 -25.23 14.60 17.66
C GLY A 88 -25.77 13.18 17.48
N GLN A 89 -26.48 12.89 16.38
CA GLN A 89 -26.85 11.53 16.03
C GLN A 89 -25.62 10.65 15.78
N PHE A 90 -25.53 9.54 16.50
CA PHE A 90 -24.48 8.54 16.32
C PHE A 90 -25.05 7.12 16.37
N LEU A 91 -24.34 6.18 15.75
CA LEU A 91 -24.67 4.77 15.70
C LEU A 91 -23.47 3.98 16.20
N ALA A 92 -23.62 3.25 17.30
CA ALA A 92 -22.60 2.33 17.80
C ALA A 92 -23.00 0.90 17.47
N LEU A 93 -22.17 0.23 16.67
CA LEU A 93 -22.38 -1.12 16.16
C LEU A 93 -21.27 -2.01 16.71
N ASP A 94 -21.61 -2.88 17.65
CA ASP A 94 -20.67 -3.79 18.30
C ASP A 94 -20.96 -5.23 17.86
N ASP A 95 -19.99 -5.87 17.19
CA ASP A 95 -20.04 -7.25 16.68
C ASP A 95 -21.34 -7.62 15.92
N LEU A 96 -21.95 -6.61 15.28
CA LEU A 96 -23.29 -6.71 14.68
C LEU A 96 -23.42 -7.82 13.64
N LEU A 97 -22.32 -8.12 12.92
CA LEU A 97 -22.31 -8.95 11.73
C LEU A 97 -21.61 -10.29 11.91
N VAL A 98 -21.21 -10.67 13.14
CA VAL A 98 -20.41 -11.88 13.40
C VAL A 98 -21.16 -13.17 12.96
N SER A 99 -22.48 -13.25 13.15
CA SER A 99 -23.27 -14.44 12.75
C SER A 99 -23.76 -14.44 11.30
N MET A 100 -23.41 -13.41 10.51
CA MET A 100 -23.82 -13.30 9.10
C MET A 100 -22.73 -13.80 8.15
N ASP A 101 -23.13 -14.33 7.00
CA ASP A 101 -22.25 -14.71 5.89
C ASP A 101 -21.77 -13.49 5.09
N MET A 102 -20.63 -13.60 4.42
CA MET A 102 -19.99 -12.47 3.71
C MET A 102 -20.92 -11.78 2.70
N SER A 103 -21.77 -12.53 2.00
CA SER A 103 -22.74 -11.96 1.03
C SER A 103 -23.74 -11.00 1.70
N ASN A 104 -24.18 -11.32 2.91
CA ASN A 104 -25.08 -10.42 3.64
C ASN A 104 -24.31 -9.34 4.41
N ARG A 105 -23.10 -9.62 4.90
CA ARG A 105 -22.22 -8.58 5.49
C ARG A 105 -21.91 -7.47 4.49
N ASP A 106 -21.66 -7.85 3.24
CA ASP A 106 -21.43 -6.95 2.10
C ASP A 106 -22.57 -5.95 1.92
N LYS A 107 -23.81 -6.46 1.83
CA LYS A 107 -25.02 -5.64 1.66
C LYS A 107 -25.26 -4.70 2.84
N VAL A 108 -25.07 -5.19 4.07
CA VAL A 108 -25.27 -4.35 5.26
C VAL A 108 -24.24 -3.24 5.33
N LEU A 109 -22.97 -3.52 5.00
CA LEU A 109 -21.94 -2.49 4.93
C LEU A 109 -22.23 -1.45 3.86
N ASP A 110 -22.72 -1.86 2.69
CA ASP A 110 -23.09 -0.91 1.64
C ASP A 110 -24.20 0.03 2.12
N ILE A 111 -25.25 -0.49 2.76
CA ILE A 111 -26.32 0.32 3.38
C ILE A 111 -25.76 1.28 4.44
N LEU A 112 -24.89 0.79 5.34
CA LEU A 112 -24.30 1.60 6.40
C LEU A 112 -23.44 2.75 5.84
N LEU A 113 -22.62 2.48 4.82
CA LEU A 113 -21.67 3.45 4.26
C LEU A 113 -22.32 4.44 3.28
N ASP A 114 -23.39 4.04 2.60
CA ASP A 114 -24.04 4.86 1.57
C ASP A 114 -25.21 5.66 2.14
N GLU A 115 -26.06 5.05 2.98
CA GLU A 115 -27.26 5.71 3.50
C GLU A 115 -27.07 6.33 4.89
N TYR A 116 -26.42 5.61 5.80
CA TYR A 116 -26.34 6.03 7.21
C TYR A 116 -25.12 6.88 7.54
N ALA A 117 -23.97 6.67 6.90
CA ALA A 117 -22.74 7.38 7.22
C ALA A 117 -22.80 8.90 6.98
N SER A 118 -23.72 9.37 6.12
CA SER A 118 -23.95 10.80 5.88
C SER A 118 -24.82 11.46 6.96
N LYS A 119 -25.64 10.67 7.68
CA LYS A 119 -26.61 11.13 8.67
C LYS A 119 -26.13 10.93 10.10
N TYR A 120 -25.44 9.80 10.35
CA TYR A 120 -25.02 9.36 11.68
C TYR A 120 -23.51 9.29 11.77
N LYS A 121 -22.94 9.69 12.92
CA LYS A 121 -21.57 9.33 13.26
C LYS A 121 -21.51 7.84 13.62
N ILE A 122 -20.84 7.03 12.81
CA ILE A 122 -20.80 5.58 13.00
C ILE A 122 -19.55 5.18 13.78
N TYR A 123 -19.74 4.39 14.84
CA TYR A 123 -18.72 3.64 15.55
C TYR A 123 -18.95 2.16 15.27
N LEU A 124 -18.02 1.51 14.59
CA LEU A 124 -18.10 0.08 14.26
C LEU A 124 -16.97 -0.67 14.98
N PHE A 125 -17.35 -1.59 15.85
CA PHE A 125 -16.45 -2.44 16.61
C PHE A 125 -16.60 -3.89 16.14
N THR A 126 -15.46 -4.57 16.01
CA THR A 126 -15.41 -5.97 15.62
C THR A 126 -14.21 -6.65 16.27
N HIS A 127 -14.40 -7.88 16.74
CA HIS A 127 -13.30 -8.74 17.15
C HIS A 127 -12.70 -9.57 15.99
N GLU A 128 -13.37 -9.63 14.83
CA GLU A 128 -12.93 -10.41 13.67
C GLU A 128 -12.03 -9.59 12.71
N LYS A 129 -10.77 -10.01 12.54
CA LYS A 129 -9.78 -9.32 11.67
C LYS A 129 -10.16 -9.33 10.19
N SER A 130 -10.69 -10.43 9.68
CA SER A 130 -11.16 -10.53 8.28
C SER A 130 -12.28 -9.53 7.98
N PHE A 131 -13.23 -9.38 8.90
CA PHE A 131 -14.30 -8.41 8.76
C PHE A 131 -13.79 -6.96 8.89
N PHE A 132 -12.86 -6.70 9.81
CA PHE A 132 -12.20 -5.40 9.93
C PHE A 132 -11.50 -4.99 8.62
N ASP A 133 -10.68 -5.87 8.05
CA ASP A 133 -9.98 -5.61 6.79
C ASP A 133 -10.96 -5.42 5.62
N PHE A 134 -12.07 -6.17 5.61
CA PHE A 134 -13.15 -6.00 4.64
C PHE A 134 -13.85 -4.63 4.74
N CYS A 135 -14.08 -4.13 5.96
CA CYS A 135 -14.62 -2.78 6.17
C CYS A 135 -13.69 -1.70 5.59
N ILE A 136 -12.38 -1.81 5.86
CA ILE A 136 -11.36 -0.89 5.32
C ILE A 136 -11.42 -0.89 3.79
N PHE A 137 -11.42 -2.07 3.18
CA PHE A 137 -11.51 -2.23 1.73
C PHE A 137 -12.75 -1.53 1.15
N LYS A 138 -13.91 -1.70 1.76
CA LYS A 138 -15.17 -1.04 1.35
C LYS A 138 -15.16 0.47 1.49
N ILE A 139 -14.49 1.01 2.53
CA ILE A 139 -14.29 2.44 2.71
C ILE A 139 -13.33 3.00 1.65
N GLU A 140 -12.26 2.28 1.34
CA GLU A 140 -11.28 2.66 0.32
C GLU A 140 -11.87 2.67 -1.09
N GLN A 141 -12.71 1.69 -1.45
CA GLN A 141 -13.44 1.68 -2.72
C GLN A 141 -14.26 2.95 -2.95
N ARG A 142 -14.85 3.50 -1.87
CA ARG A 142 -15.66 4.73 -1.91
C ARG A 142 -14.82 6.00 -1.84
N LYS A 143 -13.49 5.89 -1.76
CA LYS A 143 -12.55 7.02 -1.58
C LYS A 143 -12.83 7.87 -0.32
N LYS A 144 -13.53 7.31 0.67
CA LYS A 144 -13.92 7.98 1.93
C LYS A 144 -12.89 7.78 3.05
N LYS A 145 -11.69 7.27 2.76
CA LYS A 145 -10.67 6.97 3.79
C LYS A 145 -10.34 8.14 4.72
N LYS A 146 -10.43 9.38 4.23
CA LYS A 146 -10.16 10.59 5.03
C LYS A 146 -11.26 10.93 6.04
N GLU A 147 -12.45 10.36 5.87
CA GLU A 147 -13.62 10.59 6.74
C GLU A 147 -13.69 9.58 7.89
N TRP A 148 -12.85 8.54 7.85
CA TRP A 148 -12.89 7.42 8.81
C TRP A 148 -11.60 7.33 9.61
N GLU A 149 -11.76 7.23 10.93
CA GLU A 149 -10.67 6.87 11.84
C GLU A 149 -10.65 5.35 12.02
N ILE A 150 -9.61 4.70 11.48
CA ILE A 150 -9.43 3.26 11.57
C ILE A 150 -8.35 2.97 12.61
N MET A 151 -8.70 2.21 13.65
CA MET A 151 -7.84 1.87 14.78
C MET A 151 -7.99 0.39 15.14
N GLU A 152 -6.89 -0.21 15.58
CA GLU A 152 -6.89 -1.52 16.25
C GLU A 152 -6.70 -1.31 17.75
N ILE A 153 -7.35 -2.14 18.56
CA ILE A 153 -7.31 -2.09 20.02
C ILE A 153 -6.73 -3.41 20.52
N HIS A 154 -5.62 -3.34 21.25
CA HIS A 154 -4.95 -4.50 21.84
C HIS A 154 -4.92 -4.41 23.36
N SER A 155 -4.99 -5.55 24.04
CA SER A 155 -4.81 -5.59 25.50
C SER A 155 -3.36 -5.24 25.86
N GLY A 156 -3.18 -4.38 26.86
CA GLY A 156 -1.86 -4.05 27.41
C GLY A 156 -1.21 -5.22 28.15
N GLU A 157 -0.03 -4.96 28.73
CA GLU A 157 0.79 -5.98 29.41
C GLU A 157 0.11 -6.60 30.63
N ASN A 158 -0.59 -5.78 31.43
CA ASN A 158 -1.42 -6.24 32.55
C ASN A 158 -2.91 -5.97 32.27
N LYS A 159 -3.80 -6.76 32.88
CA LYS A 159 -5.26 -6.53 32.81
C LYS A 159 -5.69 -5.14 33.33
N THR A 160 -4.81 -4.45 34.04
CA THR A 160 -5.00 -3.10 34.60
C THR A 160 -4.41 -1.99 33.72
N ASP A 161 -3.66 -2.32 32.67
CA ASP A 161 -3.06 -1.33 31.79
C ASP A 161 -4.09 -0.82 30.77
N ASN A 162 -3.94 0.47 30.41
CA ASN A 162 -4.75 1.07 29.36
C ASN A 162 -4.59 0.29 28.04
N PRO A 163 -5.68 0.11 27.26
CA PRO A 163 -5.60 -0.58 25.98
C PRO A 163 -4.65 0.14 25.01
N ILE A 164 -3.90 -0.64 24.24
CA ILE A 164 -2.97 -0.12 23.23
C ILE A 164 -3.75 0.15 21.96
N LEU A 165 -3.88 1.43 21.62
CA LEU A 165 -4.49 1.88 20.38
C LEU A 165 -3.44 1.97 19.28
N ILE A 166 -3.73 1.33 18.13
CA ILE A 166 -2.88 1.32 16.95
C ILE A 166 -3.67 1.92 15.77
N PRO A 167 -3.53 3.23 15.50
CA PRO A 167 -4.12 3.85 14.33
C PRO A 167 -3.55 3.30 13.01
N SER A 168 -4.42 3.09 12.03
CA SER A 168 -4.04 2.62 10.69
C SER A 168 -3.11 3.58 9.95
N GLY A 169 -3.18 4.89 10.26
CA GLY A 169 -2.38 5.94 9.65
C GLY A 169 -0.93 6.00 10.14
N LEU A 170 -0.55 5.21 11.14
CA LEU A 170 0.83 5.14 11.61
C LEU A 170 1.78 4.62 10.51
N ASN A 171 3.02 5.12 10.53
CA ASN A 171 4.09 4.60 9.67
C ASN A 171 4.47 3.16 10.11
N TYR A 172 5.24 2.43 9.29
CA TYR A 172 5.54 1.03 9.61
C TYR A 172 6.38 0.88 10.88
N TYR A 173 7.33 1.79 11.14
CA TYR A 173 8.12 1.80 12.37
C TYR A 173 7.27 1.97 13.63
N ASP A 174 6.37 2.96 13.65
CA ASP A 174 5.48 3.24 14.78
C ASP A 174 4.52 2.09 15.03
N LYS A 175 4.01 1.47 13.95
CA LYS A 175 3.21 0.24 14.07
C LYS A 175 4.03 -0.87 14.70
N ALA A 176 5.25 -1.10 14.24
CA ALA A 176 6.11 -2.14 14.79
C ALA A 176 6.32 -1.94 16.30
N ILE A 177 6.55 -0.70 16.77
CA ILE A 177 6.68 -0.36 18.20
C ILE A 177 5.38 -0.67 18.95
N LYS A 178 4.22 -0.28 18.42
CA LYS A 178 2.92 -0.51 19.05
C LYS A 178 2.58 -2.00 19.18
N TYR A 179 2.80 -2.79 18.12
CA TYR A 179 2.61 -4.25 18.19
C TYR A 179 3.61 -4.93 19.12
N PHE A 180 4.85 -4.40 19.21
CA PHE A 180 5.83 -4.88 20.19
C PHE A 180 5.34 -4.64 21.62
N GLN A 181 4.78 -3.46 21.91
CA GLN A 181 4.15 -3.14 23.21
C GLN A 181 2.94 -4.06 23.49
N ALA A 182 2.19 -4.43 22.45
CA ALA A 182 1.07 -5.36 22.54
C ALA A 182 1.48 -6.84 22.63
N LYS A 183 2.79 -7.16 22.69
CA LYS A 183 3.35 -8.53 22.67
C LYS A 183 2.98 -9.35 21.43
N ASP A 184 2.45 -8.71 20.39
CA ASP A 184 2.27 -9.31 19.07
C ASP A 184 3.58 -9.18 18.28
N TYR A 185 4.54 -10.02 18.67
CA TYR A 185 5.88 -10.06 18.09
C TYR A 185 5.87 -10.46 16.61
N THR A 186 4.89 -11.26 16.18
CA THR A 186 4.73 -11.67 14.78
C THR A 186 4.28 -10.50 13.92
N THR A 187 3.31 -9.69 14.37
CA THR A 187 2.88 -8.52 13.60
C THR A 187 3.94 -7.40 13.69
N SER A 188 4.59 -7.25 14.84
CA SER A 188 5.72 -6.33 15.01
C SER A 188 6.86 -6.64 14.03
N SER A 189 7.26 -7.90 13.88
CA SER A 189 8.30 -8.32 12.93
C SER A 189 7.94 -8.01 11.48
N LEU A 190 6.69 -8.25 11.08
CA LEU A 190 6.20 -7.98 9.74
C LEU A 190 6.30 -6.49 9.40
N TYR A 191 5.85 -5.61 10.31
CA TYR A 191 5.94 -4.16 10.09
C TYR A 191 7.39 -3.67 10.12
N LEU A 192 8.22 -4.21 10.99
CA LEU A 192 9.64 -3.87 11.04
C LEU A 192 10.36 -4.28 9.75
N ARG A 193 9.99 -5.42 9.15
CA ARG A 193 10.47 -5.83 7.83
C ARG A 193 10.08 -4.84 6.75
N LYS A 194 8.80 -4.43 6.72
CA LYS A 194 8.32 -3.43 5.76
C LYS A 194 9.06 -2.10 5.89
N GLU A 195 9.34 -1.68 7.13
CA GLU A 195 10.13 -0.47 7.37
C GLU A 195 11.58 -0.63 6.89
N LEU A 196 12.23 -1.76 7.19
CA LEU A 196 13.60 -2.02 6.73
C LEU A 196 13.71 -2.05 5.20
N GLU A 197 12.78 -2.74 4.53
CA GLU A 197 12.72 -2.78 3.06
C GLU A 197 12.54 -1.37 2.50
N LYS A 198 11.60 -0.59 3.03
CA LYS A 198 11.38 0.80 2.64
C LYS A 198 12.64 1.65 2.83
N LEU A 199 13.28 1.55 4.01
CA LEU A 199 14.49 2.30 4.35
C LEU A 199 15.62 2.06 3.34
N ILE A 200 15.83 0.80 2.96
CA ILE A 200 16.85 0.40 1.98
C ILE A 200 16.47 0.89 0.58
N ILE A 201 15.21 0.68 0.16
CA ILE A 201 14.71 1.09 -1.16
C ILE A 201 14.84 2.60 -1.36
N ASP A 202 14.45 3.40 -0.37
CA ASP A 202 14.57 4.86 -0.41
C ASP A 202 16.03 5.36 -0.56
N ARG A 203 17.01 4.48 -0.33
CA ARG A 203 18.47 4.78 -0.38
C ARG A 203 19.19 4.12 -1.55
N ILE A 204 18.49 3.44 -2.45
CA ILE A 204 19.03 2.95 -3.73
C ILE A 204 18.35 3.70 -4.89
N PRO A 205 18.99 3.82 -6.06
CA PRO A 205 18.34 4.47 -7.20
C PRO A 205 17.18 3.63 -7.74
N ASP A 206 16.12 4.31 -8.20
CA ASP A 206 14.90 3.68 -8.72
C ASP A 206 15.16 2.68 -9.85
N GLU A 207 16.18 2.94 -10.69
CA GLU A 207 16.60 2.04 -11.77
C GLU A 207 17.03 0.65 -11.28
N PHE A 208 17.54 0.56 -10.06
CA PHE A 208 17.97 -0.71 -9.45
C PHE A 208 16.87 -1.32 -8.57
N SER A 209 15.74 -0.63 -8.41
CA SER A 209 14.60 -1.12 -7.63
C SER A 209 13.65 -2.04 -8.41
N LYS A 210 13.75 -2.07 -9.75
CA LYS A 210 12.81 -2.78 -10.65
C LYS A 210 13.56 -3.68 -11.63
N THR A 211 13.08 -4.92 -11.83
CA THR A 211 13.55 -5.77 -12.93
C THR A 211 13.07 -5.26 -14.29
N ILE A 212 13.63 -5.84 -15.37
CA ILE A 212 13.18 -5.64 -16.76
C ILE A 212 11.67 -5.99 -16.91
N ASP A 213 11.16 -6.91 -16.09
CA ASP A 213 9.76 -7.33 -16.05
C ASP A 213 8.93 -6.61 -14.96
N ASN A 214 9.45 -5.51 -14.41
CA ASN A 214 8.78 -4.70 -13.38
C ASN A 214 8.48 -5.45 -12.06
N GLN A 215 9.19 -6.53 -11.78
CA GLN A 215 9.13 -7.28 -10.51
C GLN A 215 10.15 -6.73 -9.51
N TYR A 216 9.79 -6.77 -8.22
CA TYR A 216 10.68 -6.38 -7.12
C TYR A 216 11.72 -7.46 -6.86
N HIS A 217 12.97 -7.06 -6.60
CA HIS A 217 14.00 -7.97 -6.11
C HIS A 217 13.78 -8.35 -4.64
N ASN A 218 14.47 -9.41 -4.18
CA ASN A 218 14.46 -9.78 -2.77
C ASN A 218 15.26 -8.77 -1.92
N LEU A 219 14.99 -8.74 -0.61
CA LEU A 219 15.67 -7.85 0.35
C LEU A 219 17.21 -8.00 0.34
N GLU A 220 17.73 -9.18 -0.03
CA GLU A 220 19.16 -9.43 -0.14
C GLU A 220 19.82 -8.68 -1.30
N HIS A 221 19.14 -8.62 -2.44
CA HIS A 221 19.60 -7.87 -3.59
C HIS A 221 19.67 -6.38 -3.27
N TYR A 222 18.61 -5.82 -2.68
CA TYR A 222 18.59 -4.41 -2.26
C TYR A 222 19.69 -4.11 -1.23
N TRP A 223 19.92 -5.02 -0.28
CA TRP A 223 20.99 -4.89 0.69
C TRP A 223 22.39 -4.88 0.06
N LYS A 224 22.62 -5.73 -0.96
CA LYS A 224 23.88 -5.73 -1.70
C LYS A 224 24.10 -4.40 -2.43
N LEU A 225 23.08 -3.91 -3.14
CA LEU A 225 23.13 -2.61 -3.82
C LEU A 225 23.37 -1.45 -2.86
N PHE A 226 22.73 -1.50 -1.70
CA PHE A 226 22.95 -0.54 -0.61
C PHE A 226 24.41 -0.51 -0.19
N ILE A 227 25.01 -1.67 0.14
CA ILE A 227 26.42 -1.75 0.53
C ILE A 227 27.32 -1.17 -0.57
N GLU A 228 27.16 -1.61 -1.82
CA GLU A 228 27.99 -1.17 -2.95
C GLU A 228 27.88 0.34 -3.20
N ARG A 229 26.68 0.92 -3.03
CA ARG A 229 26.47 2.37 -3.21
C ARG A 229 27.18 3.17 -2.13
N TYR A 230 27.02 2.78 -0.86
CA TYR A 230 27.62 3.49 0.27
C TYR A 230 29.15 3.31 0.35
N GLU A 231 29.67 2.17 -0.11
CA GLU A 231 31.11 1.96 -0.28
C GLU A 231 31.71 2.95 -1.30
N LYS A 232 31.04 3.14 -2.45
CA LYS A 232 31.45 4.15 -3.45
C LYS A 232 31.30 5.60 -2.97
N LEU A 233 30.45 5.83 -1.98
CA LEU A 233 30.22 7.14 -1.36
C LEU A 233 31.11 7.38 -0.13
N ASN A 234 32.18 6.60 0.05
CA ASN A 234 33.12 6.71 1.18
C ASN A 234 32.45 6.61 2.56
N LEU A 235 31.32 5.93 2.66
CA LEU A 235 30.62 5.66 3.92
C LEU A 235 30.33 4.16 4.02
N PRO A 236 31.35 3.30 4.10
CA PRO A 236 31.16 1.86 4.07
C PRO A 236 30.27 1.37 5.23
N VAL A 237 29.43 0.38 4.94
CA VAL A 237 28.62 -0.28 5.96
C VAL A 237 29.55 -1.09 6.87
N THR A 238 29.45 -0.88 8.19
CA THR A 238 30.31 -1.59 9.15
C THR A 238 29.99 -3.09 9.19
N GLU A 239 30.99 -3.93 9.49
CA GLU A 239 30.78 -5.39 9.62
C GLU A 239 29.79 -5.76 10.72
N ALA A 240 29.70 -4.94 11.78
CA ALA A 240 28.69 -5.10 12.83
C ALA A 240 27.27 -4.99 12.26
N ILE A 241 27.00 -3.98 11.43
CA ILE A 241 25.68 -3.78 10.79
C ILE A 241 25.40 -4.91 9.79
N LYS A 242 26.39 -5.31 8.98
CA LYS A 242 26.23 -6.44 8.04
C LYS A 242 25.89 -7.74 8.76
N THR A 243 26.53 -7.99 9.91
CA THR A 243 26.27 -9.17 10.75
C THR A 243 24.89 -9.10 11.37
N ASN A 244 24.50 -7.95 11.92
CA ASN A 244 23.17 -7.75 12.51
C ASN A 244 22.07 -7.97 11.46
N PHE A 245 22.22 -7.40 10.25
CA PHE A 245 21.30 -7.63 9.14
C PHE A 245 21.14 -9.12 8.79
N LYS A 246 22.25 -9.87 8.68
CA LYS A 246 22.20 -11.31 8.40
C LYS A 246 21.45 -12.08 9.51
N GLN A 247 21.72 -11.76 10.77
CA GLN A 247 21.07 -12.40 11.91
C GLN A 247 19.58 -12.08 11.97
N SER A 248 19.19 -10.81 11.83
CA SER A 248 17.77 -10.40 11.79
C SER A 248 17.02 -11.02 10.61
N LYS A 249 17.68 -11.15 9.45
CA LYS A 249 17.09 -11.75 8.24
C LYS A 249 16.75 -13.22 8.41
N LEU A 250 17.65 -14.00 9.02
CA LEU A 250 17.48 -15.44 9.18
C LEU A 250 16.41 -15.81 10.21
N MET A 251 16.15 -14.95 11.20
CA MET A 251 15.34 -15.32 12.37
C MET A 251 13.95 -14.68 12.41
N ILE A 252 13.77 -13.47 11.85
CA ILE A 252 12.54 -12.67 12.04
C ILE A 252 11.98 -12.16 10.71
N LEU A 253 12.85 -11.79 9.78
CA LEU A 253 12.45 -11.18 8.51
C LEU A 253 12.24 -12.22 7.40
N ASN A 254 12.11 -13.51 7.70
CA ASN A 254 11.67 -14.52 6.75
C ASN A 254 10.53 -15.35 7.36
N PRO A 255 9.25 -15.04 7.08
CA PRO A 255 8.11 -15.73 7.68
C PRO A 255 8.06 -17.24 7.34
N GLU A 256 8.72 -17.68 6.26
CA GLU A 256 8.81 -19.09 5.87
C GLU A 256 9.93 -19.86 6.58
N ALA A 257 10.85 -19.19 7.29
CA ALA A 257 11.96 -19.85 7.99
C ALA A 257 11.52 -20.61 9.26
N HIS A 258 10.29 -20.40 9.72
CA HIS A 258 9.72 -21.07 10.88
C HIS A 258 8.84 -22.24 10.45
N HIS A 259 9.45 -23.41 10.19
CA HIS A 259 8.68 -24.66 10.06
C HIS A 259 8.17 -25.17 11.43
N ASN A 260 8.68 -24.61 12.53
CA ASN A 260 8.25 -24.89 13.90
C ASN A 260 7.66 -23.62 14.53
N LEU A 261 6.34 -23.60 14.68
CA LEU A 261 5.57 -22.55 15.39
C LEU A 261 5.79 -22.55 16.92
N GLU A 262 6.79 -23.28 17.43
CA GLU A 262 7.07 -23.45 18.86
C GLU A 262 8.30 -22.68 19.36
N LEU A 263 9.08 -22.03 18.48
CA LEU A 263 10.16 -21.14 18.91
C LEU A 263 9.57 -19.74 19.14
N PRO A 264 9.52 -19.23 20.39
CA PRO A 264 9.01 -17.90 20.63
C PRO A 264 9.90 -16.89 19.91
N VAL A 265 9.32 -16.04 19.06
CA VAL A 265 10.03 -14.85 18.55
C VAL A 265 10.52 -14.08 19.78
N TYR A 266 11.83 -14.12 20.03
CA TYR A 266 12.38 -13.60 21.26
C TYR A 266 12.38 -12.08 21.20
N LYS A 267 11.79 -11.45 22.21
CA LYS A 267 11.82 -9.98 22.44
C LYS A 267 13.20 -9.36 22.12
N LEU A 268 14.27 -10.02 22.54
CA LEU A 268 15.66 -9.60 22.32
C LEU A 268 16.06 -9.50 20.84
N GLU A 269 15.54 -10.40 20.00
CA GLU A 269 15.83 -10.41 18.57
C GLU A 269 15.11 -9.26 17.84
N LEU A 270 13.87 -8.98 18.24
CA LEU A 270 13.15 -7.79 17.75
C LEU A 270 13.84 -6.51 18.20
N GLU A 271 14.32 -6.43 19.44
CA GLU A 271 15.12 -5.30 19.93
C GLU A 271 16.37 -5.07 19.07
N ARG A 272 17.10 -6.12 18.69
CA ARG A 272 18.24 -6.03 17.77
C ARG A 272 17.84 -5.54 16.38
N ALA A 273 16.69 -5.97 15.87
CA ALA A 273 16.18 -5.52 14.58
C ALA A 273 15.73 -4.03 14.63
N PHE A 274 15.14 -3.58 15.75
CA PHE A 274 14.85 -2.15 15.97
C PHE A 274 16.12 -1.32 16.01
N GLU A 275 17.17 -1.82 16.67
CA GLU A 275 18.47 -1.18 16.71
C GLU A 275 19.10 -1.11 15.31
N LEU A 276 19.00 -2.17 14.51
CA LEU A 276 19.45 -2.17 13.12
C LEU A 276 18.75 -1.07 12.29
N VAL A 277 17.42 -1.00 12.36
CA VAL A 277 16.63 0.01 11.62
C VAL A 277 17.01 1.41 12.07
N ARG A 278 17.14 1.65 13.38
CA ARG A 278 17.58 2.94 13.94
C ARG A 278 18.98 3.32 13.45
N ASN A 279 19.93 2.39 13.52
CA ASN A 279 21.31 2.63 13.08
C ASN A 279 21.38 2.96 11.58
N LEU A 280 20.59 2.29 10.75
CA LEU A 280 20.52 2.60 9.32
C LEU A 280 19.86 3.95 9.05
N HIS A 281 18.80 4.28 9.80
CA HIS A 281 18.12 5.56 9.68
C HIS A 281 19.05 6.73 10.02
N ASP A 282 19.74 6.64 11.16
CA ASP A 282 20.49 7.76 11.75
C ASP A 282 21.86 7.96 11.10
N ASN A 283 22.54 6.87 10.69
CA ASN A 283 23.92 6.94 10.20
C ASN A 283 24.06 6.91 8.68
N TYR A 284 23.02 6.52 7.94
CA TYR A 284 23.07 6.40 6.48
C TYR A 284 22.03 7.31 5.84
N PRO A 285 22.34 8.59 5.58
CA PRO A 285 21.40 9.52 4.95
C PRO A 285 21.17 9.17 3.47
N ILE A 286 20.02 9.56 2.93
CA ILE A 286 19.64 9.28 1.53
C ILE A 286 20.60 10.01 0.56
N PRO A 287 21.32 9.29 -0.32
CA PRO A 287 22.19 9.94 -1.30
C PRO A 287 21.39 10.67 -2.38
N ILE A 288 21.88 11.84 -2.78
CA ILE A 288 21.26 12.65 -3.84
C ILE A 288 21.77 12.13 -5.19
N MET A 289 20.84 11.67 -6.04
CA MET A 289 21.15 11.31 -7.42
C MET A 289 20.76 12.43 -8.38
N LYS A 290 21.70 12.86 -9.21
CA LYS A 290 21.46 13.81 -10.31
C LYS A 290 21.64 13.09 -11.64
N VAL A 291 20.54 12.90 -12.37
CA VAL A 291 20.56 12.34 -13.73
C VAL A 291 21.13 13.39 -14.68
N LEU A 292 22.16 13.00 -15.42
CA LEU A 292 22.79 13.81 -16.47
C LEU A 292 22.12 13.52 -17.83
N PHE A 293 21.94 12.24 -18.13
CA PHE A 293 21.23 11.75 -19.31
C PHE A 293 20.35 10.57 -18.92
N SER A 294 19.10 10.58 -19.36
CA SER A 294 18.14 9.54 -19.02
C SER A 294 18.30 8.32 -19.92
N LYS A 295 17.93 7.16 -19.40
CA LYS A 295 17.66 5.94 -20.15
C LYS A 295 16.79 6.23 -21.37
N GLY A 296 17.10 5.56 -22.48
CA GLY A 296 16.43 5.70 -23.78
C GLY A 296 16.97 6.84 -24.65
N MET A 297 17.86 7.69 -24.13
CA MET A 297 18.50 8.71 -24.97
C MET A 297 19.41 8.06 -26.02
N LEU A 298 19.31 8.56 -27.25
CA LEU A 298 20.14 8.18 -28.38
C LEU A 298 21.34 9.11 -28.46
N MET A 299 22.53 8.55 -28.65
CA MET A 299 23.75 9.31 -28.88
C MET A 299 24.40 8.88 -30.19
N GLN A 300 24.98 9.84 -30.89
CA GLN A 300 25.67 9.63 -32.15
C GLN A 300 27.05 10.29 -32.10
N PHE A 301 28.07 9.48 -32.30
CA PHE A 301 29.42 9.94 -32.56
C PHE A 301 29.63 10.14 -34.06
N ILE A 302 30.19 11.28 -34.44
CA ILE A 302 30.57 11.61 -35.82
C ILE A 302 32.07 11.91 -35.84
N HIS A 303 32.84 11.18 -36.63
CA HIS A 303 34.28 11.46 -36.71
C HIS A 303 34.53 12.81 -37.41
N PRO A 304 35.45 13.66 -36.90
CA PRO A 304 35.64 15.01 -37.44
C PRO A 304 36.25 15.05 -38.85
N SER A 305 37.05 14.04 -39.22
CA SER A 305 37.80 14.01 -40.48
C SER A 305 37.54 12.79 -41.37
N GLU A 306 36.91 11.75 -40.82
CA GLU A 306 36.72 10.47 -41.52
C GLU A 306 35.23 10.23 -41.68
N ASN A 307 34.81 9.54 -42.74
CA ASN A 307 33.41 9.17 -42.90
C ASN A 307 33.09 7.98 -41.99
N TYR A 308 33.03 8.24 -40.69
CA TYR A 308 32.71 7.26 -39.66
C TYR A 308 31.66 7.81 -38.69
N THR A 309 30.60 7.04 -38.47
CA THR A 309 29.59 7.36 -37.45
C THR A 309 29.27 6.15 -36.59
N PHE A 310 28.88 6.40 -35.34
CA PHE A 310 28.54 5.37 -34.36
C PHE A 310 27.35 5.80 -33.51
N ASP A 311 26.29 5.00 -33.51
CA ASP A 311 25.03 5.27 -32.83
C ASP A 311 24.84 4.30 -31.66
N LEU A 312 24.45 4.83 -30.51
CA LEU A 312 24.18 4.06 -29.29
C LEU A 312 22.93 4.57 -28.57
N GLU A 313 22.31 3.68 -27.79
CA GLU A 313 21.18 3.98 -26.91
C GLU A 313 21.58 3.74 -25.45
N LEU A 314 21.23 4.65 -24.55
CA LEU A 314 21.41 4.44 -23.11
C LEU A 314 20.37 3.45 -22.57
N LEU A 315 20.82 2.34 -21.98
CA LEU A 315 19.95 1.38 -21.30
C LEU A 315 19.75 1.68 -19.80
N THR A 316 20.63 2.48 -19.21
CA THR A 316 20.55 2.97 -17.83
C THR A 316 20.87 4.46 -17.82
N ASP A 317 20.47 5.18 -16.78
CA ASP A 317 20.78 6.60 -16.66
C ASP A 317 22.29 6.81 -16.51
N PHE A 318 22.77 7.90 -17.09
CA PHE A 318 24.07 8.47 -16.76
C PHE A 318 23.83 9.46 -15.62
N SER A 319 24.31 9.14 -14.41
CA SER A 319 23.99 9.93 -13.22
C SER A 319 25.18 10.14 -12.29
N VAL A 320 25.08 11.16 -11.44
CA VAL A 320 26.05 11.45 -10.36
C VAL A 320 25.36 11.21 -9.04
N ASN A 321 26.00 10.43 -8.19
CA ASN A 321 25.54 10.16 -6.84
C ASN A 321 26.37 10.97 -5.86
N ASN A 322 25.72 11.75 -5.02
CA ASN A 322 26.36 12.62 -4.04
C ASN A 322 25.91 12.26 -2.63
N LEU A 323 26.87 12.25 -1.69
CA LEU A 323 26.62 12.11 -0.27
C LEU A 323 27.68 12.89 0.50
N ASN A 324 27.27 13.95 1.19
CA ASN A 324 28.18 14.88 1.87
C ASN A 324 29.26 15.41 0.89
N ALA A 325 30.54 15.16 1.18
CA ALA A 325 31.67 15.55 0.33
C ALA A 325 32.06 14.47 -0.71
N ALA A 326 31.46 13.28 -0.65
CA ALA A 326 31.77 12.20 -1.57
C ALA A 326 30.80 12.21 -2.75
N SER A 327 31.34 11.94 -3.94
CA SER A 327 30.55 11.72 -5.14
C SER A 327 31.14 10.61 -5.98
N PHE A 328 30.27 9.89 -6.69
CA PHE A 328 30.70 8.95 -7.72
C PHE A 328 29.78 9.04 -8.93
N VAL A 329 30.32 8.63 -10.06
CA VAL A 329 29.63 8.69 -11.34
C VAL A 329 29.14 7.30 -11.72
N SER A 330 27.85 7.20 -12.03
CA SER A 330 27.24 6.00 -12.57
C SER A 330 27.37 6.01 -14.09
N ILE A 331 28.31 5.21 -14.61
CA ILE A 331 28.54 5.09 -16.05
C ILE A 331 27.43 4.24 -16.67
N PRO A 332 26.73 4.73 -17.70
CA PRO A 332 25.57 4.04 -18.24
C PRO A 332 25.97 2.80 -19.06
N ARG A 333 25.11 1.78 -19.04
CA ARG A 333 25.15 0.70 -20.02
C ARG A 333 24.52 1.19 -21.31
N CYS A 334 25.17 0.92 -22.43
CA CYS A 334 24.74 1.37 -23.73
C CYS A 334 24.54 0.16 -24.66
N LYS A 335 23.49 0.21 -25.47
CA LYS A 335 23.24 -0.68 -26.58
C LYS A 335 23.83 -0.04 -27.84
N VAL A 336 24.69 -0.77 -28.55
CA VAL A 336 25.14 -0.33 -29.88
C VAL A 336 23.99 -0.52 -30.86
N ILE A 337 23.69 0.51 -31.66
CA ILE A 337 22.60 0.47 -32.65
C ILE A 337 23.19 0.26 -34.03
N LYS A 338 24.18 1.10 -34.37
CA LYS A 338 24.72 1.19 -35.72
C LYS A 338 26.13 1.75 -35.69
N TRP A 339 26.97 1.31 -36.62
CA TRP A 339 28.16 2.07 -37.00
C TRP A 339 28.38 1.93 -38.50
N GLN A 340 29.07 2.88 -39.11
CA GLN A 340 29.41 2.83 -40.52
C GLN A 340 30.78 3.42 -40.77
N TYR A 341 31.45 2.95 -41.82
CA TYR A 341 32.65 3.55 -42.36
C TYR A 341 32.53 3.64 -43.89
N ASN A 342 32.79 4.81 -44.46
CA ASN A 342 32.69 5.07 -45.90
C ASN A 342 31.35 4.60 -46.52
N ASN A 343 30.24 4.85 -45.80
CA ASN A 343 28.87 4.47 -46.17
C ASN A 343 28.60 2.95 -46.16
N ILE A 344 29.50 2.16 -45.57
CA ILE A 344 29.31 0.72 -45.36
C ILE A 344 28.94 0.50 -43.89
N GLU A 345 27.73 0.01 -43.65
CA GLU A 345 27.25 -0.31 -42.30
C GLU A 345 27.97 -1.53 -41.72
N PHE A 346 28.14 -1.51 -40.40
CA PHE A 346 28.75 -2.60 -39.63
C PHE A 346 30.13 -3.02 -40.15
N TYR A 347 30.95 -2.06 -40.59
CA TYR A 347 32.28 -2.31 -41.14
C TYR A 347 33.26 -2.84 -40.08
N ASP A 348 33.97 -3.92 -40.38
CA ASP A 348 35.03 -4.50 -39.54
C ASP A 348 36.41 -4.16 -40.12
N PHE A 349 37.18 -3.35 -39.39
CA PHE A 349 38.52 -2.91 -39.78
C PHE A 349 39.58 -4.03 -39.81
N SER A 350 39.37 -5.12 -39.09
CA SER A 350 40.29 -6.27 -39.09
C SER A 350 40.05 -7.18 -40.29
N LYS A 351 38.77 -7.35 -40.68
CA LYS A 351 38.37 -8.21 -41.80
C LYS A 351 38.20 -7.48 -43.13
N LEU A 352 38.23 -6.14 -43.11
CA LEU A 352 38.05 -5.25 -44.26
C LEU A 352 36.74 -5.49 -45.02
N GLN A 353 35.68 -5.84 -44.29
CA GLN A 353 34.35 -6.16 -44.85
C GLN A 353 33.24 -5.86 -43.84
N PRO A 354 31.98 -5.66 -44.27
CA PRO A 354 30.86 -5.57 -43.35
C PRO A 354 30.65 -6.89 -42.62
N ILE A 355 30.23 -6.82 -41.36
CA ILE A 355 29.80 -7.97 -40.58
C ILE A 355 28.28 -7.99 -40.44
N GLU A 356 27.74 -9.18 -40.26
CA GLU A 356 26.34 -9.33 -39.91
C GLU A 356 26.15 -8.94 -38.43
N TYR A 357 25.33 -7.91 -38.19
CA TYR A 357 25.01 -7.42 -36.86
C TYR A 357 23.53 -7.61 -36.58
N SER A 358 23.20 -8.34 -35.52
CA SER A 358 21.82 -8.58 -35.11
C SER A 358 21.40 -7.57 -34.05
N LEU A 359 20.32 -6.84 -34.34
CA LEU A 359 19.65 -5.99 -33.34
C LEU A 359 18.85 -6.79 -32.30
N GLU A 360 18.59 -8.07 -32.56
CA GLU A 360 17.98 -9.01 -31.60
C GLU A 360 18.98 -9.40 -30.51
N ASN A 361 20.28 -9.48 -30.86
CA ASN A 361 21.37 -9.76 -29.94
C ASN A 361 22.44 -8.65 -29.99
N PRO A 362 22.10 -7.42 -29.55
CA PRO A 362 22.98 -6.28 -29.70
C PRO A 362 24.15 -6.33 -28.71
N ILE A 363 25.25 -5.69 -29.09
CA ILE A 363 26.37 -5.45 -28.18
C ILE A 363 25.93 -4.47 -27.08
N VAL A 364 26.02 -4.92 -25.83
CA VAL A 364 25.72 -4.12 -24.65
C VAL A 364 26.96 -4.01 -23.76
N GLN A 365 27.49 -2.80 -23.60
CA GLN A 365 28.69 -2.51 -22.82
C GLN A 365 28.54 -1.21 -22.04
N LYS A 366 29.39 -0.95 -21.04
CA LYS A 366 29.43 0.37 -20.39
C LYS A 366 30.01 1.41 -21.34
N LEU A 367 29.59 2.67 -21.21
CA LEU A 367 30.03 3.74 -22.10
C LEU A 367 31.56 3.90 -22.14
N ASN A 368 32.24 3.80 -20.99
CA ASN A 368 33.70 3.86 -20.94
C ASN A 368 34.37 2.72 -21.70
N GLN A 369 33.84 1.49 -21.62
CA GLN A 369 34.35 0.35 -22.39
C GLN A 369 34.16 0.55 -23.90
N ILE A 370 33.06 1.18 -24.31
CA ILE A 370 32.82 1.54 -25.71
C ILE A 370 33.88 2.55 -26.17
N ILE A 371 34.13 3.59 -25.37
CA ILE A 371 35.16 4.60 -25.65
C ILE A 371 36.54 3.94 -25.77
N ASP A 372 36.93 3.12 -24.79
CA ASP A 372 38.21 2.40 -24.80
C ASP A 372 38.37 1.50 -26.02
N ARG A 373 37.29 0.85 -26.47
CA ARG A 373 37.32 0.03 -27.68
C ARG A 373 37.56 0.85 -28.93
N HIS A 374 36.94 2.03 -29.04
CA HIS A 374 37.14 2.92 -30.19
C HIS A 374 38.57 3.48 -30.22
N ILE A 375 39.14 3.78 -29.06
CA ILE A 375 40.52 4.27 -28.96
C ILE A 375 41.53 3.17 -29.35
N ASN A 376 41.34 1.94 -28.88
CA ASN A 376 42.36 0.90 -29.00
C ASN A 376 42.23 0.01 -30.23
N HIS A 377 41.03 -0.12 -30.82
CA HIS A 377 40.77 -1.10 -31.87
C HIS A 377 40.30 -0.51 -33.21
N ILE A 378 39.97 0.78 -33.25
CA ILE A 378 39.56 1.43 -34.51
C ILE A 378 40.76 2.22 -35.05
N PRO A 379 41.27 1.87 -36.25
CA PRO A 379 42.47 2.49 -36.83
C PRO A 379 42.19 3.88 -37.44
N LEU A 380 41.37 4.69 -36.77
CA LEU A 380 41.01 6.06 -37.19
C LEU A 380 41.58 7.14 -36.26
N GLN A 381 42.54 6.78 -35.40
CA GLN A 381 43.20 7.72 -34.46
C GLN A 381 42.22 8.44 -33.52
N ILE A 382 41.14 7.75 -33.13
CA ILE A 382 40.14 8.30 -32.21
C ILE A 382 40.77 8.43 -30.82
N SER A 383 41.01 9.65 -30.38
CA SER A 383 41.39 9.92 -28.99
C SER A 383 40.15 10.07 -28.11
N LYS A 384 40.33 9.95 -26.80
CA LYS A 384 39.24 10.17 -25.83
C LYS A 384 38.64 11.58 -25.95
N ALA A 385 39.48 12.59 -26.17
CA ALA A 385 39.04 13.97 -26.38
C ALA A 385 38.18 14.10 -27.65
N ILE A 386 38.63 13.50 -28.77
CA ILE A 386 37.87 13.47 -30.02
C ILE A 386 36.52 12.80 -29.82
N PHE A 387 36.48 11.66 -29.11
CA PHE A 387 35.22 10.95 -28.85
C PHE A 387 34.24 11.80 -28.04
N ILE A 388 34.68 12.40 -26.93
CA ILE A 388 33.84 13.22 -26.07
C ILE A 388 33.35 14.49 -26.78
N GLU A 389 34.21 15.13 -27.57
CA GLU A 389 33.89 16.37 -28.30
C GLU A 389 32.86 16.17 -29.41
N ASN A 390 32.87 14.99 -30.06
CA ASN A 390 32.01 14.72 -31.22
C ASN A 390 30.90 13.70 -30.93
N LEU A 391 30.65 13.37 -29.66
CA LEU A 391 29.49 12.59 -29.25
C LEU A 391 28.29 13.52 -29.04
N ASN A 392 27.37 13.50 -29.98
CA ASN A 392 26.13 14.26 -29.92
C ASN A 392 25.07 13.47 -29.16
N VAL A 393 24.31 14.15 -28.31
CA VAL A 393 23.16 13.58 -27.62
C VAL A 393 21.90 14.10 -28.29
N ASN A 394 21.11 13.20 -28.87
CA ASN A 394 19.92 13.57 -29.60
C ASN A 394 18.92 14.24 -28.64
N ASN A 395 18.33 15.36 -29.07
CA ASN A 395 17.36 16.13 -28.29
C ASN A 395 17.88 16.71 -26.96
N SER A 396 19.20 16.82 -26.77
CA SER A 396 19.79 17.54 -25.64
C SER A 396 20.13 18.98 -26.03
N ILE A 397 19.85 19.94 -25.13
CA ILE A 397 20.27 21.34 -25.28
C ILE A 397 21.78 21.47 -25.01
N TRP A 398 22.35 20.57 -24.21
CA TRP A 398 23.75 20.63 -23.77
C TRP A 398 24.57 19.56 -24.49
N SER A 399 25.80 19.92 -24.86
CA SER A 399 26.73 18.96 -25.43
C SER A 399 27.21 17.94 -24.38
N PHE A 400 27.59 16.75 -24.84
CA PHE A 400 28.13 15.70 -23.96
C PHE A 400 29.36 16.19 -23.20
N LYS A 401 30.25 16.90 -23.89
CA LYS A 401 31.45 17.54 -23.32
C LYS A 401 31.11 18.52 -22.20
N GLU A 402 30.19 19.47 -22.43
CA GLU A 402 29.81 20.46 -21.42
C GLU A 402 29.33 19.82 -20.12
N ILE A 403 28.59 18.72 -20.23
CA ILE A 403 28.08 17.99 -19.07
C ILE A 403 29.22 17.29 -18.33
N ILE A 404 30.13 16.64 -19.05
CA ILE A 404 31.30 15.97 -18.46
C ILE A 404 32.21 16.98 -17.75
N ASP A 405 32.52 18.09 -18.40
CA ASP A 405 33.41 19.13 -17.87
C ASP A 405 32.80 19.77 -16.62
N LYS A 406 31.49 20.05 -16.62
CA LYS A 406 30.77 20.61 -15.45
C LYS A 406 30.77 19.67 -14.25
N VAL A 407 30.75 18.36 -14.48
CA VAL A 407 30.69 17.36 -13.41
C VAL A 407 32.11 16.95 -12.97
N GLY A 408 33.14 17.22 -13.78
CA GLY A 408 34.52 16.85 -13.48
C GLY A 408 34.76 15.34 -13.60
N VAL A 409 34.05 14.67 -14.51
CA VAL A 409 34.14 13.22 -14.68
C VAL A 409 35.28 12.86 -15.62
N THR A 410 36.19 11.99 -15.17
CA THR A 410 37.09 11.25 -16.05
C THR A 410 36.44 9.91 -16.43
N LEU A 411 36.00 9.79 -17.69
CA LEU A 411 35.35 8.57 -18.21
C LEU A 411 36.28 7.37 -18.39
#